data_AF-A0AAI8AUT3-F1
#
_entry.id   AF-A0AAI8AUT3-F1
#
_cell.length_a   1.000
_cell.length_b   1.000
_cell.length_c   1.000
_cell.angle_alpha   90.00
_cell.angle_beta   90.00
_cell.angle_gamma   90.00
#
_symmetry.space_group_name_H-M   'P 1'
#
loop_
_entity.id
_entity.type
_entity.pdbx_description
1 polymer ?
#
loop_
_entity_poly.entity_id
_entity_poly.type
_entity_poly.pdbx_seq_one_letter_code
_entity_poly.pdbx_strand_id
1 'polypeptide(L)' 'MKWQAKRNQDGQVIPRCWVTDSGYTVAECRLPHSRYPVTRPGSSLPFAYADSREEVVQVITTDMQACAASE' A
#
# COMPACT_ATOMS: atom_id res chain seq x y z
N MET A 1 9.86 -0.43 -6.95
CA MET A 1 9.24 -0.35 -5.61
C MET A 1 9.46 -1.66 -4.88
N LYS A 2 10.14 -1.64 -3.73
CA LYS A 2 10.36 -2.84 -2.90
C LYS A 2 9.29 -2.93 -1.83
N TRP A 3 8.76 -4.12 -1.58
CA TRP A 3 7.74 -4.36 -0.56
C TRP A 3 8.32 -5.25 0.53
N GLN A 4 8.11 -4.87 1.78
CA GLN A 4 8.51 -5.65 2.94
C GLN A 4 7.27 -6.03 3.75
N ALA A 5 7.30 -7.18 4.41
CA ALA A 5 6.20 -7.60 5.26
C ALA A 5 5.99 -6.59 6.40
N LYS A 6 4.76 -6.08 6.56
CA LYS A 6 4.42 -5.16 7.64
C LYS A 6 4.43 -5.93 8.96
N ARG A 7 4.96 -5.32 10.02
CA ARG A 7 4.99 -5.90 11.37
C ARG A 7 4.07 -5.11 12.30
N ASN A 8 3.45 -5.79 13.26
CA ASN A 8 2.70 -5.16 14.33
C ASN A 8 3.66 -4.60 15.41
N GLN A 9 3.11 -4.01 16.48
CA GLN A 9 3.90 -3.45 17.58
C GLN A 9 4.78 -4.49 18.29
N ASP A 10 4.35 -5.75 18.32
CA ASP A 10 5.11 -6.88 18.88
C ASP A 10 6.18 -7.42 17.91
N GLY A 11 6.36 -6.79 16.75
CA GLY A 11 7.32 -7.23 15.72
C GLY A 11 6.87 -8.43 14.90
N GLN A 12 5.63 -8.91 15.08
CA GLN A 12 5.07 -10.04 14.34
C GLN A 12 4.61 -9.60 12.95
N VAL A 13 4.86 -10.43 11.94
CA VAL A 13 4.42 -10.17 10.57
C VAL A 13 2.89 -10.19 10.51
N ILE A 14 2.31 -9.13 9.96
CA ILE A 14 0.90 -9.04 9.63
C ILE A 14 0.69 -9.79 8.31
N PRO A 15 -0.12 -10.87 8.28
CA PRO A 15 -0.34 -11.64 7.06
C PRO A 15 -0.91 -10.76 5.96
N ARG A 16 -0.37 -10.92 4.74
CA ARG A 16 -0.85 -10.24 3.53
C ARG A 16 -0.90 -8.71 3.66
N CYS A 17 0.02 -8.15 4.44
CA CYS A 17 0.19 -6.72 4.56
C CYS A 17 1.67 -6.36 4.39
N TRP A 18 1.92 -5.34 3.60
CA TRP A 18 3.26 -4.90 3.22
C TRP A 18 3.42 -3.40 3.40
N VAL A 19 4.65 -2.97 3.60
CA VAL A 19 5.06 -1.58 3.51
C VAL A 19 6.03 -1.42 2.35
N THR A 20 5.86 -0.37 1.54
CA THR A 20 6.78 -0.03 0.45
C THR A 20 8.02 0.69 0.97
N ASP A 21 9.08 0.74 0.17
CA ASP A 21 10.26 1.58 0.41
C ASP A 21 9.93 3.08 0.49
N SER A 22 8.81 3.51 -0.09
CA SER A 22 8.23 4.86 0.04
C SER A 22 7.26 5.03 1.22
N GLY A 23 7.07 4.01 2.06
CA GLY A 23 6.26 4.08 3.29
C GLY A 23 4.76 3.83 3.12
N TYR A 24 4.30 3.49 1.92
CA TYR A 24 2.89 3.17 1.68
C TYR A 24 2.56 1.81 2.28
N THR A 25 1.36 1.66 2.85
CA THR A 25 0.85 0.35 3.27
C THR A 25 -0.02 -0.25 2.18
N VAL A 26 0.22 -1.52 1.85
CA VAL A 26 -0.61 -2.31 0.96
C VAL A 26 -1.12 -3.53 1.73
N ALA A 27 -2.43 -3.73 1.76
CA ALA A 27 -3.02 -4.97 2.26
C ALA A 27 -3.58 -5.78 1.09
N GLU A 28 -3.72 -7.09 1.22
CA GLU A 28 -4.49 -7.92 0.29
C GLU A 28 -5.71 -8.50 1.01
N CYS A 29 -6.89 -8.04 0.62
CA CYS A 29 -8.17 -8.59 1.01
C CYS A 29 -8.65 -9.53 -0.09
N ARG A 30 -9.04 -10.76 0.24
CA ARG A 30 -9.59 -11.72 -0.73
C ARG A 30 -11.01 -12.00 -0.32
N LEU A 31 -12.01 -11.34 -0.91
CA LEU A 31 -13.45 -11.70 -0.81
C LEU A 31 -14.29 -10.63 -1.56
N PRO A 32 -15.03 -10.97 -2.64
CA PRO A 32 -14.99 -12.18 -3.47
C PRO A 32 -13.81 -12.23 -4.46
N HIS A 33 -13.19 -11.08 -4.76
CA HIS A 33 -11.98 -10.97 -5.58
C HIS A 33 -10.81 -10.46 -4.74
N SER A 34 -9.57 -10.72 -5.18
CA SER A 34 -8.40 -10.09 -4.56
C SER A 34 -8.45 -8.59 -4.80
N ARG A 35 -8.43 -7.83 -3.71
CA ARG A 35 -8.33 -6.37 -3.75
C ARG A 35 -7.22 -5.90 -2.84
N TYR A 36 -6.54 -4.85 -3.28
CA TYR A 36 -5.39 -4.26 -2.63
C TYR A 36 -5.71 -2.85 -2.17
N PRO A 37 -6.21 -2.65 -0.93
CA PRO A 37 -6.28 -1.34 -0.33
C PRO A 37 -4.87 -0.74 -0.20
N VAL A 38 -4.71 0.48 -0.70
CA VAL A 38 -3.45 1.25 -0.65
C VAL A 38 -3.64 2.45 0.26
N THR A 39 -2.78 2.57 1.27
CA THR A 39 -2.80 3.63 2.29
C THR A 39 -1.52 4.44 2.23
N ARG A 40 -1.65 5.78 2.22
CA ARG A 40 -0.51 6.71 2.22
C ARG A 40 0.34 6.60 3.49
N PRO A 41 1.64 6.97 3.45
CA PRO A 41 2.46 7.11 4.65
C PRO A 41 1.76 8.01 5.68
N GLY A 42 1.71 7.56 6.94
CA GLY A 42 1.08 8.31 8.04
C GLY A 42 -0.45 8.35 8.04
N SER A 43 -1.13 7.85 7.00
CA SER A 43 -2.60 7.76 6.97
C SER A 43 -3.10 6.48 7.66
N SER A 44 -4.31 6.56 8.21
CA SER A 44 -5.04 5.41 8.77
C SER A 44 -6.03 4.78 7.76
N LEU A 45 -6.40 5.48 6.69
CA LEU A 45 -7.41 5.04 5.72
C LEU A 45 -6.82 4.84 4.31
N PRO A 46 -7.25 3.80 3.58
CA PRO A 46 -6.90 3.63 2.17
C PRO A 46 -7.41 4.81 1.34
N PHE A 47 -6.61 5.24 0.35
CA PHE A 47 -7.03 6.24 -0.63
C PHE A 47 -7.40 5.60 -1.98
N ALA A 48 -6.99 4.35 -2.20
CA ALA A 48 -7.23 3.62 -3.44
C ALA A 48 -7.39 2.12 -3.18
N TYR A 49 -8.01 1.42 -4.13
CA TYR A 49 -8.23 -0.01 -4.09
C TYR A 49 -7.93 -0.61 -5.46
N ALA A 50 -6.79 -1.28 -5.57
CA ALA A 50 -6.32 -1.90 -6.80
C ALA A 50 -6.75 -3.38 -6.90
N ASP A 51 -6.90 -3.90 -8.11
CA ASP A 51 -7.25 -5.30 -8.39
C ASP A 51 -6.00 -6.16 -8.64
N SER A 52 -4.84 -5.54 -8.87
CA SER A 52 -3.56 -6.23 -9.14
C SER A 52 -2.37 -5.56 -8.46
N ARG A 53 -1.24 -6.28 -8.36
CA ARG A 53 0.00 -5.71 -7.81
C ARG A 53 0.59 -4.65 -8.73
N GLU A 54 0.44 -4.85 -10.03
CA GLU A 54 0.87 -3.91 -11.07
C GLU A 54 0.13 -2.58 -10.92
N GLU A 55 -1.19 -2.65 -10.71
CA GLU A 55 -2.01 -1.47 -10.46
C GLU A 55 -1.65 -0.79 -9.13
N VAL A 56 -1.33 -1.53 -8.07
CA VAL A 56 -0.80 -0.93 -6.83
C VAL A 56 0.45 -0.08 -7.11
N VAL A 57 1.38 -0.59 -7.92
CA VAL A 57 2.60 0.16 -8.29
C VAL A 57 2.24 1.42 -9.07
N GLN A 58 1.29 1.34 -10.01
CA GLN A 58 0.82 2.50 -10.77
C GLN A 58 0.20 3.55 -9.87
N VAL A 59 -0.76 3.16 -9.02
CA VAL A 59 -1.46 4.06 -8.08
C VAL A 59 -0.48 4.79 -7.17
N ILE A 60 0.49 4.07 -6.58
CA ILE A 60 1.49 4.69 -5.70
C ILE A 60 2.41 5.63 -6.48
N THR A 61 2.83 5.25 -7.69
CA THR A 61 3.70 6.10 -8.52
C THR A 61 3.00 7.41 -8.89
N THR A 62 1.74 7.34 -9.31
CA THR A 62 0.92 8.52 -9.61
C THR A 62 0.72 9.40 -8.38
N ASP A 63 0.44 8.80 -7.22
CA ASP A 63 0.28 9.56 -5.97
C ASP A 63 1.56 10.29 -5.57
N MET A 64 2.72 9.62 -5.66
CA MET A 64 4.02 10.24 -5.38
C MET A 64 4.32 11.41 -6.31
N GLN A 65 4.00 11.28 -7.61
CA GLN A 65 4.16 12.36 -8.59
C GLN A 65 3.24 13.55 -8.30
N ALA A 66 2.00 13.29 -7.89
CA ALA A 66 1.05 14.32 -7.53
C ALA A 66 1.50 15.09 -6.28
N CYS A 67 2.00 14.40 -5.25
CA CYS A 67 2.54 15.03 -4.05
C CYS A 67 3.77 15.91 -4.34
N ALA A 68 4.70 15.42 -5.16
CA ALA A 68 5.92 16.17 -5.52
C ALA A 68 5.65 17.41 -6.40
N ALA A 69 4.53 17.44 -7.13
CA ALA A 69 4.13 18.59 -7.96
C ALA A 69 3.39 19.68 -7.17
N SER A 70 2.94 19.36 -5.94
CA SER A 70 2.25 20.29 -5.04
C SER A 70 3.18 21.00 -4.04
N GLU A 71 4.50 20.84 -4.19
CA GLU A 71 5.55 21.49 -3.41
C GLU A 71 6.23 22.65 -4.16
#